data_AF-A0A430Q082-F1
#
_entry.id   AF-A0A430Q082-F1
#
_cell.length_a   1.000
_cell.length_b   1.000
_cell.length_c   1.000
_cell.angle_alpha   90.00
_cell.angle_beta   90.00
_cell.angle_gamma   90.00
#
_symmetry.space_group_name_H-M   'P 1'
#
loop_
_entity.id
_entity.type
_entity.pdbx_description
1 polymer ?
#
loop_
_entity_poly.entity_id
_entity_poly.type
_entity_poly.pdbx_seq_one_letter_code
_entity_poly.pdbx_strand_id
1 'polypeptide(L)'
;MDKAQIHEIVLVGGSTRIPKVQKLLQDFFNGKELNKSINPDEAVAYGAAVEAAILSGDKCEAVQDLLLLDVAPLSLGLETAGGVMTALIKRNTTIPTKQDSNVHNVLGQPAWCAYPGVRGQRQATKDAGAIAGLNVLRIINEPTAAAIAYGLDKKVGGERNVLIFDLGGGTFDVSILTIEDGIFEVKSTAGDTHLGGEDFDNRPGGSLCERVPEEIW
;
A
#
# COMPACT_ATOMS: atom_id res chain seq x y z
N MET A 1 7.25 10.63 10.23
CA MET A 1 7.06 11.85 9.44
C MET A 1 6.00 12.68 10.15
N ASP A 2 6.19 13.99 10.29
CA ASP A 2 5.18 14.84 10.92
C ASP A 2 3.99 15.09 9.97
N LYS A 3 2.77 15.21 10.50
CA LYS A 3 1.56 15.43 9.69
C LYS A 3 1.64 16.69 8.83
N ALA A 4 2.35 17.73 9.30
CA ALA A 4 2.56 18.96 8.54
C ALA A 4 3.42 18.74 7.28
N GLN A 5 4.21 17.66 7.24
CA GLN A 5 5.04 17.30 6.09
C GLN A 5 4.25 16.58 4.99
N ILE A 6 2.98 16.19 5.22
CA ILE A 6 2.10 15.62 4.21
C ILE A 6 1.53 16.74 3.36
N HIS A 7 1.83 16.74 2.06
CA HIS A 7 1.42 17.78 1.13
C HIS A 7 0.01 17.54 0.63
N GLU A 8 -0.29 16.31 0.22
CA GLU A 8 -1.58 15.91 -0.35
C GLU A 8 -2.08 14.60 0.27
N ILE A 9 -3.40 14.47 0.34
CA ILE A 9 -4.09 13.27 0.83
C ILE A 9 -4.99 12.78 -0.30
N VAL A 10 -4.68 11.61 -0.84
CA VAL A 10 -5.39 10.99 -1.96
C VAL A 10 -6.30 9.89 -1.42
N LEU A 11 -7.55 9.89 -1.88
CA LEU A 11 -8.55 8.91 -1.47
C LEU A 11 -8.63 7.77 -2.49
N VAL A 12 -8.62 6.53 -2.00
CA VAL A 12 -8.72 5.29 -2.78
C VAL A 12 -9.77 4.39 -2.12
N GLY A 13 -10.51 3.64 -2.93
CA GLY A 13 -11.54 2.73 -2.43
C GLY A 13 -12.89 3.43 -2.24
N GLY A 14 -13.97 2.73 -2.62
CA GLY A 14 -15.32 3.31 -2.70
C GLY A 14 -15.87 3.81 -1.37
N SER A 15 -15.44 3.23 -0.24
CA SER A 15 -15.91 3.64 1.09
C SER A 15 -15.34 5.00 1.52
N THR A 16 -14.31 5.52 0.86
CA THR A 16 -13.86 6.92 1.05
C THR A 16 -14.87 7.96 0.60
N ARG A 17 -15.90 7.57 -0.17
CA ARG A 17 -17.01 8.46 -0.58
C ARG A 17 -17.91 8.85 0.60
N ILE A 18 -17.83 8.14 1.73
CA ILE A 18 -18.62 8.43 2.93
C ILE A 18 -18.25 9.83 3.47
N PRO A 19 -19.20 10.80 3.53
CA PRO A 19 -18.89 12.17 3.95
C PRO A 19 -18.29 12.27 5.35
N LYS A 20 -18.68 11.38 6.27
CA LYS A 20 -18.14 11.35 7.63
C LYS A 20 -16.67 10.92 7.65
N VAL A 21 -16.27 9.97 6.80
CA VAL A 21 -14.86 9.55 6.66
C VAL A 21 -14.02 10.73 6.18
N GLN A 22 -14.46 11.41 5.12
CA GLN A 22 -13.77 12.60 4.60
C GLN A 22 -13.64 13.68 5.67
N LYS A 23 -14.71 13.98 6.41
CA LYS A 23 -14.68 14.99 7.47
C LYS A 23 -13.68 14.63 8.57
N LEU A 24 -13.67 13.38 9.04
CA LEU A 24 -12.71 12.94 10.07
C LEU A 24 -11.27 13.07 9.59
N LEU A 25 -11.01 12.71 8.34
CA LEU A 25 -9.69 12.84 7.75
C LEU A 25 -9.26 14.30 7.63
N GLN A 26 -10.16 15.20 7.21
CA GLN A 26 -9.90 16.64 7.20
C GLN A 26 -9.62 17.18 8.60
N ASP A 27 -10.47 16.86 9.58
CA ASP A 27 -10.31 17.29 10.98
C ASP A 27 -8.94 16.83 11.54
N PHE A 28 -8.52 15.61 11.21
CA PHE A 28 -7.24 15.04 11.62
C PHE A 28 -6.02 15.73 11.00
N PHE A 29 -6.14 16.17 9.74
CA PHE A 29 -5.10 16.93 9.04
C PHE A 29 -5.33 18.45 9.09
N ASN A 30 -5.92 18.93 10.20
CA ASN A 30 -6.11 20.35 10.52
C ASN A 30 -6.84 21.13 9.42
N GLY A 31 -7.86 20.52 8.82
CA GLY A 31 -8.68 21.11 7.76
C GLY A 31 -8.07 21.03 6.36
N LYS A 32 -6.97 20.29 6.15
CA LYS A 32 -6.36 20.11 4.83
C LYS A 32 -7.37 19.57 3.82
N GLU A 33 -7.38 20.14 2.61
CA GLU A 33 -8.24 19.66 1.53
C GLU A 33 -7.82 18.27 1.06
N LEU A 34 -8.82 17.39 0.87
CA LEU A 34 -8.60 16.05 0.34
C LEU A 34 -8.53 16.11 -1.18
N ASN A 35 -7.55 15.45 -1.76
CA ASN A 35 -7.39 15.36 -3.20
C ASN A 35 -8.45 14.41 -3.80
N LYS A 36 -9.18 14.93 -4.78
CA LYS A 36 -10.23 14.23 -5.54
C LYS A 36 -9.97 14.24 -7.05
N SER A 37 -8.70 14.41 -7.46
CA SER A 37 -8.33 14.51 -8.87
C SER A 37 -8.38 13.17 -9.61
N ILE A 38 -8.38 12.07 -8.88
CA ILE A 38 -8.55 10.72 -9.42
C ILE A 38 -9.85 10.10 -8.90
N ASN A 39 -10.43 9.21 -9.68
CA ASN A 39 -11.59 8.43 -9.23
C ASN A 39 -11.12 7.34 -8.23
N PRO A 40 -11.61 7.34 -6.98
CA PRO A 40 -11.17 6.39 -5.96
C PRO A 40 -11.43 4.93 -6.33
N ASP A 41 -12.41 4.65 -7.19
CA ASP A 41 -12.78 3.29 -7.61
C ASP A 41 -11.93 2.77 -8.79
N GLU A 42 -11.24 3.66 -9.49
CA GLU A 42 -10.47 3.32 -10.71
C GLU A 42 -8.96 3.50 -10.52
N ALA A 43 -8.54 4.26 -9.51
CA ALA A 43 -7.13 4.62 -9.26
C ALA A 43 -6.19 3.41 -9.31
N VAL A 44 -6.55 2.33 -8.62
CA VAL A 44 -5.73 1.12 -8.52
C VAL A 44 -5.61 0.41 -9.86
N ALA A 45 -6.73 0.25 -10.57
CA ALA A 45 -6.75 -0.38 -11.89
C ALA A 45 -5.98 0.44 -12.93
N TYR A 46 -6.11 1.77 -12.88
CA TYR A 46 -5.37 2.69 -13.73
C TYR A 46 -3.86 2.57 -13.50
N GLY A 47 -3.42 2.62 -12.25
CA GLY A 47 -2.01 2.45 -11.90
C GLY A 47 -1.44 1.09 -12.32
N ALA A 48 -2.22 0.03 -12.17
CA ALA A 48 -1.85 -1.30 -12.65
C ALA A 48 -1.69 -1.36 -14.18
N ALA A 49 -2.55 -0.65 -14.92
CA ALA A 49 -2.44 -0.56 -16.38
C ALA A 49 -1.18 0.22 -16.80
N VAL A 50 -0.82 1.28 -16.08
CA VAL A 50 0.42 2.04 -16.31
C VAL A 50 1.65 1.17 -16.05
N GLU A 51 1.71 0.44 -14.92
CA GLU A 51 2.81 -0.51 -14.66
C GLU A 51 2.87 -1.59 -15.75
N ALA A 52 1.73 -2.12 -16.19
CA ALA A 52 1.70 -3.12 -17.26
C ALA A 52 2.26 -2.57 -18.57
N ALA A 53 1.99 -1.31 -18.91
CA ALA A 53 2.57 -0.64 -20.07
C ALA A 53 4.10 -0.53 -19.96
N ILE A 54 4.60 -0.10 -18.79
CA ILE A 54 6.04 -0.03 -18.49
C ILE A 54 6.69 -1.41 -18.66
N LEU A 55 6.12 -2.45 -18.04
CA LEU A 55 6.66 -3.81 -18.10
C LEU A 55 6.56 -4.45 -19.50
N SER A 56 5.61 -4.00 -20.32
CA SER A 56 5.48 -4.42 -21.72
C SER A 56 6.46 -3.71 -22.66
N GLY A 57 7.23 -2.75 -22.15
CA GLY A 57 8.22 -1.99 -22.90
C GLY A 57 7.63 -0.84 -23.71
N ASP A 58 6.46 -0.31 -23.31
CA ASP A 58 5.94 0.94 -23.86
C ASP A 58 6.94 2.08 -23.60
N LYS A 59 7.09 2.97 -24.59
CA LYS A 59 8.04 4.09 -24.58
C LYS A 59 7.34 5.43 -24.74
N CYS A 60 6.04 5.49 -24.44
CA CYS A 60 5.34 6.76 -24.34
C CYS A 60 6.07 7.69 -23.35
N GLU A 61 6.20 8.98 -23.71
CA GLU A 61 6.90 9.97 -22.88
C GLU A 61 6.34 10.05 -21.45
N ALA A 62 5.05 9.76 -21.27
CA ALA A 62 4.39 9.77 -19.97
C ALA A 62 4.88 8.67 -19.00
N VAL A 63 5.42 7.55 -19.52
CA VAL A 63 5.78 6.38 -18.71
C VAL A 63 7.27 6.07 -18.67
N GLN A 64 8.06 6.70 -19.54
CA GLN A 64 9.46 6.35 -19.75
C GLN A 64 10.37 6.63 -18.53
N ASP A 65 10.04 7.67 -17.75
CA ASP A 65 10.87 8.12 -16.62
C ASP A 65 10.25 7.77 -15.25
N LEU A 66 9.27 6.85 -15.22
CA LEU A 66 8.65 6.42 -13.98
C LEU A 66 9.51 5.37 -13.27
N LEU A 67 9.94 5.68 -12.04
CA LEU A 67 10.64 4.74 -11.16
C LEU A 67 9.80 4.46 -9.93
N LEU A 68 9.65 3.18 -9.60
CA LEU A 68 8.89 2.73 -8.43
C LEU A 68 9.79 2.02 -7.42
N LEU A 69 9.84 2.61 -6.22
CA LEU A 69 10.51 2.07 -5.05
C LEU A 69 9.45 1.72 -4.01
N ASP A 70 9.26 0.42 -3.80
CA ASP A 70 8.24 -0.11 -2.90
C ASP A 70 8.88 -0.60 -1.60
N VAL A 71 8.08 -0.98 -0.60
CA VAL A 71 8.55 -1.48 0.69
C VAL A 71 7.88 -2.81 1.08
N ALA A 72 8.52 -3.56 1.98
CA ALA A 72 7.94 -4.76 2.54
C ALA A 72 6.73 -4.42 3.45
N PRO A 73 5.49 -4.84 3.14
CA PRO A 73 4.32 -4.47 3.93
C PRO A 73 4.26 -5.15 5.29
N LEU A 74 5.00 -6.24 5.49
CA LEU A 74 5.13 -6.98 6.74
C LEU A 74 6.57 -7.42 6.97
N SER A 75 6.94 -7.63 8.22
CA SER A 75 8.24 -8.21 8.56
C SER A 75 8.30 -9.67 8.11
N LEU A 76 9.42 -10.05 7.48
CA LEU A 76 9.76 -11.41 7.08
C LEU A 76 10.85 -11.92 8.02
N GLY A 77 10.73 -13.14 8.52
CA GLY A 77 11.64 -13.66 9.52
C GLY A 77 11.79 -15.17 9.51
N LEU A 78 12.36 -15.68 10.60
CA LEU A 78 12.42 -17.10 10.91
C LEU A 78 11.85 -17.30 12.31
N GLU A 79 11.15 -18.41 12.51
CA GLU A 79 10.84 -18.88 13.85
C GLU A 79 12.12 -19.46 14.48
N THR A 80 12.43 -19.01 15.69
CA THR A 80 13.58 -19.48 16.47
C THR A 80 13.10 -20.29 17.67
N ALA A 81 14.04 -20.97 18.35
CA ALA A 81 13.72 -21.82 19.49
C ALA A 81 12.88 -21.06 20.54
N GLY A 82 11.79 -21.67 21.00
CA GLY A 82 10.82 -21.04 21.91
C GLY A 82 9.66 -20.34 21.21
N GLY A 83 9.47 -20.52 19.90
CA GLY A 83 8.34 -19.95 19.15
C GLY A 83 8.46 -18.44 18.88
N VAL A 84 9.66 -17.88 19.06
CA VAL A 84 9.90 -16.45 18.88
C VAL A 84 10.27 -16.18 17.43
N MET A 85 9.55 -15.26 16.78
CA MET A 85 9.85 -14.80 15.42
C MET A 85 11.00 -13.79 15.46
N THR A 86 12.08 -14.09 14.74
CA THR A 86 13.18 -13.16 14.50
C THR A 86 13.03 -12.54 13.11
N ALA A 87 12.78 -11.23 13.05
CA ALA A 87 12.62 -10.51 11.79
C ALA A 87 13.97 -10.31 11.08
N LEU A 88 14.07 -10.77 9.83
CA LEU A 88 15.23 -10.62 8.95
C LEU A 88 15.07 -9.41 8.02
N ILE A 89 13.90 -9.27 7.40
CA ILE A 89 13.51 -8.08 6.64
C ILE A 89 12.38 -7.44 7.42
N LYS A 90 12.57 -6.24 7.94
CA LYS A 90 11.54 -5.55 8.71
C LYS A 90 10.46 -4.99 7.78
N ARG A 91 9.23 -4.85 8.29
CA ARG A 91 8.19 -4.04 7.65
C ARG A 91 8.78 -2.67 7.26
N ASN A 92 8.33 -2.13 6.13
CA ASN A 92 8.74 -0.87 5.53
C ASN A 92 10.20 -0.82 5.02
N THR A 93 10.89 -1.97 4.94
CA THR A 93 12.20 -2.02 4.25
C THR A 93 11.99 -1.91 2.74
N THR A 94 12.69 -1.00 2.06
CA THR A 94 12.66 -0.83 0.60
C THR A 94 12.99 -2.14 -0.12
N ILE A 95 12.25 -2.45 -1.18
CA ILE A 95 12.45 -3.64 -2.02
C ILE A 95 12.83 -3.23 -3.47
N PRO A 96 13.70 -4.00 -4.14
CA PRO A 96 14.29 -5.27 -3.72
C PRO A 96 15.38 -5.12 -2.65
N THR A 97 15.41 -6.05 -1.69
CA THR A 97 16.45 -6.11 -0.65
C THR A 97 16.89 -7.54 -0.39
N LYS A 98 18.14 -7.71 0.06
CA LYS A 98 18.69 -8.99 0.51
C LYS A 98 19.28 -8.78 1.90
N GLN A 99 18.94 -9.67 2.83
CA GLN A 99 19.50 -9.70 4.18
C GLN A 99 20.10 -11.07 4.42
N ASP A 100 21.38 -11.11 4.78
CA ASP A 100 22.09 -12.33 5.14
C ASP A 100 22.20 -12.37 6.67
N SER A 101 21.89 -13.51 7.29
CA SER A 101 21.96 -13.68 8.75
C SER A 101 22.49 -15.06 9.10
N ASN A 102 23.55 -15.11 9.91
CA ASN A 102 24.15 -16.35 10.38
C ASN A 102 23.32 -16.92 11.54
N VAL A 103 22.25 -17.64 11.22
CA VAL A 103 21.44 -18.34 12.23
C VAL A 103 21.98 -19.77 12.38
N HIS A 104 22.82 -20.00 13.39
CA HIS A 104 23.27 -21.35 13.75
C HIS A 104 22.15 -22.05 14.54
N ASN A 105 21.74 -23.25 14.10
CA ASN A 105 20.69 -24.08 14.70
C ASN A 105 19.24 -23.58 14.56
N VAL A 106 18.78 -23.35 13.33
CA VAL A 106 17.34 -23.46 13.04
C VAL A 106 17.05 -24.92 12.71
N LEU A 107 16.16 -25.56 13.46
CA LEU A 107 15.68 -26.90 13.15
C LEU A 107 14.96 -26.88 11.80
N GLY A 108 15.67 -26.99 10.67
CA GLY A 108 15.17 -27.37 9.34
C GLY A 108 13.91 -26.68 8.78
N GLN A 109 13.43 -25.59 9.36
CA GLN A 109 12.17 -24.96 8.99
C GLN A 109 12.44 -23.80 8.02
N PRO A 110 11.69 -23.67 6.91
CA PRO A 110 11.88 -22.60 5.94
C PRO A 110 11.62 -21.22 6.57
N ALA A 111 12.26 -20.18 6.02
CA ALA A 111 11.97 -18.77 6.35
C ALA A 111 10.46 -18.50 6.36
N TRP A 112 9.95 -18.16 7.55
CA TRP A 112 8.54 -17.93 7.78
C TRP A 112 8.27 -16.43 7.59
N CYS A 113 7.51 -16.09 6.55
CA CYS A 113 6.83 -14.80 6.56
C CYS A 113 6.02 -14.72 7.86
N ALA A 114 5.92 -13.57 8.53
CA ALA A 114 5.19 -13.46 9.81
C ALA A 114 3.76 -14.05 9.79
N TYR A 115 3.20 -14.31 8.60
CA TYR A 115 2.07 -15.20 8.38
C TYR A 115 2.35 -16.21 7.24
N PRO A 116 2.14 -17.52 7.44
CA PRO A 116 2.20 -18.51 6.36
C PRO A 116 1.14 -18.25 5.27
N GLY A 117 0.08 -17.50 5.60
CA GLY A 117 -0.97 -17.11 4.66
C GLY A 117 -0.53 -16.11 3.57
N VAL A 118 0.40 -15.19 3.83
CA VAL A 118 0.68 -14.06 2.91
C VAL A 118 1.45 -14.50 1.65
N ARG A 119 2.42 -15.40 1.80
CA ARG A 119 3.09 -16.02 0.63
C ARG A 119 2.10 -16.90 -0.15
N GLY A 120 1.21 -17.59 0.56
CA GLY A 120 0.10 -18.35 -0.03
C GLY A 120 -0.84 -17.47 -0.83
N GLN A 121 -1.23 -16.31 -0.31
CA GLN A 121 -2.11 -15.35 -1.01
C GLN A 121 -1.49 -14.83 -2.31
N ARG A 122 -0.23 -14.36 -2.29
CA ARG A 122 0.43 -13.88 -3.52
C ARG A 122 0.59 -14.99 -4.56
N GLN A 123 0.92 -16.21 -4.14
CA GLN A 123 1.00 -17.34 -5.07
C GLN A 123 -0.39 -17.69 -5.62
N ALA A 124 -1.41 -17.72 -4.77
CA ALA A 124 -2.78 -17.96 -5.18
C ALA A 124 -3.28 -16.91 -6.20
N THR A 125 -2.90 -15.63 -6.06
CA THR A 125 -3.20 -14.59 -7.07
C THR A 125 -2.52 -14.88 -8.40
N LYS A 126 -1.25 -15.32 -8.41
CA LYS A 126 -0.55 -15.71 -9.64
C LYS A 126 -1.19 -16.93 -10.29
N ASP A 127 -1.54 -17.92 -9.47
CA ASP A 127 -2.17 -19.16 -9.93
C ASP A 127 -3.55 -18.87 -10.52
N ALA A 128 -4.34 -18.00 -9.89
CA ALA A 128 -5.62 -17.53 -10.43
C ALA A 128 -5.46 -16.83 -11.79
N GLY A 129 -4.45 -15.96 -11.92
CA GLY A 129 -4.13 -15.33 -13.20
C GLY A 129 -3.76 -16.35 -14.28
N ALA A 130 -2.93 -17.35 -13.94
CA ALA A 130 -2.57 -18.43 -14.86
C ALA A 130 -3.79 -19.29 -15.26
N ILE A 131 -4.69 -19.60 -14.33
CA ILE A 131 -5.94 -20.32 -14.59
C ILE A 131 -6.83 -19.51 -15.55
N ALA A 132 -6.86 -18.18 -15.41
CA ALA A 132 -7.58 -17.28 -16.31
C ALA A 132 -6.90 -17.09 -17.69
N GLY A 133 -5.77 -17.75 -17.95
CA GLY A 133 -5.01 -17.62 -19.19
C GLY A 133 -4.21 -16.31 -19.29
N LEU A 134 -3.99 -15.62 -18.18
CA LEU A 134 -3.25 -14.36 -18.13
C LEU A 134 -1.75 -14.61 -17.89
N ASN A 135 -0.91 -13.85 -18.59
CA ASN A 135 0.51 -13.78 -18.30
C ASN A 135 0.76 -12.80 -17.14
N VAL A 136 0.94 -13.32 -15.92
CA VAL A 136 1.16 -12.48 -14.73
C VAL A 136 2.62 -12.02 -14.67
N LEU A 137 2.89 -10.81 -15.17
CA LEU A 137 4.23 -10.21 -15.17
C LEU A 137 4.74 -9.91 -13.76
N ARG A 138 3.93 -9.24 -12.95
CA ARG A 138 4.24 -8.78 -11.59
C ARG A 138 2.96 -8.60 -10.77
N ILE A 139 3.06 -8.72 -9.45
CA ILE A 139 2.02 -8.26 -8.53
C ILE A 139 2.51 -6.94 -7.93
N ILE A 140 1.72 -5.89 -8.10
CA ILE A 140 1.94 -4.59 -7.46
C ILE A 140 1.08 -4.44 -6.21
N ASN A 141 1.53 -3.61 -5.28
CA ASN A 141 0.71 -3.24 -4.13
C ASN A 141 -0.31 -2.18 -4.54
N GLU A 142 -1.48 -2.23 -3.92
CA GLU A 142 -2.56 -1.26 -4.12
C GLU A 142 -2.15 0.21 -3.90
N PRO A 143 -1.52 0.60 -2.77
CA PRO A 143 -1.10 1.99 -2.56
C PRO A 143 -0.08 2.47 -3.59
N THR A 144 0.77 1.56 -4.06
CA THR A 144 1.75 1.82 -5.12
C THR A 144 1.06 2.08 -6.45
N ALA A 145 0.07 1.26 -6.81
CA ALA A 145 -0.74 1.45 -8.01
C ALA A 145 -1.47 2.79 -7.97
N ALA A 146 -2.16 3.08 -6.87
CA ALA A 146 -2.89 4.33 -6.71
C ALA A 146 -1.97 5.56 -6.79
N ALA A 147 -0.75 5.47 -6.26
CA ALA A 147 0.23 6.55 -6.36
C ALA A 147 0.66 6.82 -7.81
N ILE A 148 0.85 5.78 -8.63
CA ILE A 148 1.13 5.93 -10.07
C ILE A 148 -0.02 6.68 -10.75
N ALA A 149 -1.26 6.24 -10.51
CA ALA A 149 -2.43 6.87 -11.10
C ALA A 149 -2.56 8.35 -10.71
N TYR A 150 -2.21 8.67 -9.46
CA TYR A 150 -2.19 10.03 -8.97
C TYR A 150 -1.09 10.89 -9.60
N GLY A 151 0.13 10.36 -9.75
CA GLY A 151 1.29 11.15 -10.13
C GLY A 151 1.62 11.18 -11.62
N LEU A 152 1.04 10.30 -12.45
CA LEU A 152 1.35 10.19 -13.88
C LEU A 152 1.23 11.54 -14.62
N ASP A 153 0.15 12.28 -14.38
CA ASP A 153 -0.11 13.55 -15.05
C ASP A 153 0.45 14.77 -14.30
N LYS A 154 1.05 14.55 -13.12
CA LYS A 154 1.53 15.64 -12.26
C LYS A 154 3.02 15.89 -12.49
N LYS A 155 3.33 16.98 -13.20
CA LYS A 155 4.66 17.59 -13.14
C LYS A 155 4.82 18.30 -11.79
N VAL A 156 5.29 17.55 -10.79
CA VAL A 156 5.49 18.10 -9.45
C VAL A 156 6.79 18.90 -9.45
N GLY A 157 6.72 20.19 -9.12
CA GLY A 157 7.92 20.98 -8.83
C GLY A 157 8.44 20.65 -7.43
N GLY A 158 9.47 19.81 -7.35
CA GLY A 158 10.14 19.40 -6.12
C GLY A 158 9.49 18.24 -5.38
N GLU A 159 10.19 17.76 -4.34
CA GLU A 159 9.78 16.63 -3.49
C GLU A 159 8.40 16.88 -2.84
N ARG A 160 7.49 15.90 -2.96
CA ARG A 160 6.21 15.92 -2.25
C ARG A 160 5.89 14.60 -1.57
N ASN A 161 5.61 14.71 -0.27
CA ASN A 161 5.01 13.61 0.48
C ASN A 161 3.49 13.59 0.27
N VAL A 162 3.00 12.44 -0.17
CA VAL A 162 1.59 12.16 -0.45
C VAL A 162 1.15 11.02 0.44
N LEU A 163 -0.03 11.15 1.04
CA LEU A 163 -0.68 10.08 1.78
C LEU A 163 -1.77 9.47 0.92
N ILE A 164 -1.68 8.16 0.68
CA ILE A 164 -2.75 7.36 0.07
C ILE A 164 -3.58 6.79 1.23
N PHE A 165 -4.85 7.17 1.26
CA PHE A 165 -5.84 6.65 2.20
C PHE A 165 -6.78 5.73 1.43
N ASP A 166 -6.62 4.43 1.64
CA ASP A 166 -7.40 3.40 0.97
C ASP A 166 -8.40 2.76 1.93
N LEU A 167 -9.68 2.94 1.63
CA LEU A 167 -10.77 2.35 2.40
C LEU A 167 -11.71 1.60 1.47
N GLY A 168 -11.53 0.27 1.45
CA GLY A 168 -12.39 -0.68 0.78
C GLY A 168 -13.55 -1.17 1.66
N GLY A 169 -14.27 -2.17 1.19
CA GLY A 169 -15.42 -2.74 1.89
C GLY A 169 -15.05 -3.46 3.20
N GLY A 170 -13.91 -4.13 3.26
CA GLY A 170 -13.46 -4.89 4.44
C GLY A 170 -12.03 -4.63 4.88
N THR A 171 -11.30 -3.76 4.17
CA THR A 171 -9.90 -3.47 4.40
C THR A 171 -9.64 -1.98 4.42
N PHE A 172 -8.69 -1.58 5.26
CA PHE A 172 -8.22 -0.23 5.40
C PHE A 172 -6.70 -0.21 5.31
N ASP A 173 -6.15 0.55 4.39
CA ASP A 173 -4.71 0.70 4.19
C ASP A 173 -4.33 2.19 4.08
N VAL A 174 -3.17 2.52 4.64
CA VAL A 174 -2.57 3.85 4.55
C VAL A 174 -1.13 3.70 4.12
N SER A 175 -0.74 4.48 3.12
CA SER A 175 0.65 4.57 2.68
C SER A 175 1.11 6.01 2.57
N ILE A 176 2.34 6.25 3.00
CA ILE A 176 3.03 7.52 2.77
C ILE A 176 4.06 7.29 1.68
N LEU A 177 4.00 8.12 0.64
CA LEU A 177 4.94 8.10 -0.46
C LEU A 177 5.58 9.47 -0.62
N THR A 178 6.81 9.46 -1.10
CA THR A 178 7.50 10.64 -1.60
C THR A 178 7.56 10.57 -3.12
N ILE A 179 7.13 11.64 -3.78
CA ILE A 179 7.14 11.78 -5.24
C ILE A 179 8.09 12.91 -5.60
N GLU A 180 9.09 12.61 -6.42
CA GLU A 180 10.09 13.56 -6.91
C GLU A 180 10.55 13.15 -8.31
N ASP A 181 10.40 14.03 -9.30
CA ASP A 181 10.91 13.84 -10.68
C ASP A 181 10.63 12.45 -11.31
N GLY A 182 9.38 11.96 -11.17
CA GLY A 182 8.97 10.65 -11.71
C GLY A 182 9.35 9.45 -10.83
N ILE A 183 10.03 9.67 -9.70
CA ILE A 183 10.33 8.66 -8.69
C ILE A 183 9.20 8.62 -7.67
N PHE A 184 8.63 7.43 -7.49
CA PHE A 184 7.57 7.13 -6.53
C PHE A 184 8.16 6.20 -5.46
N GLU A 185 8.48 6.76 -4.30
CA GLU A 185 9.06 6.01 -3.20
C GLU A 185 8.05 5.85 -2.06
N VAL A 186 7.61 4.61 -1.83
CA VAL A 186 6.84 4.26 -0.65
C VAL A 186 7.76 4.35 0.56
N LYS A 187 7.42 5.19 1.54
CA LYS A 187 8.17 5.33 2.79
C LYS A 187 7.67 4.38 3.87
N SER A 188 6.35 4.19 3.93
CA SER A 188 5.72 3.30 4.90
C SER A 188 4.31 2.94 4.49
N THR A 189 3.90 1.72 4.82
CA THR A 189 2.52 1.26 4.72
C THR A 189 2.05 0.65 6.05
N ALA A 190 0.78 0.87 6.38
CA ALA A 190 0.09 0.30 7.52
C ALA A 190 -1.39 0.09 7.16
N GLY A 191 -2.13 -0.69 7.95
CA GLY A 191 -3.52 -0.99 7.66
C GLY A 191 -4.15 -1.98 8.63
N ASP A 192 -5.46 -2.16 8.51
CA ASP A 192 -6.29 -3.15 9.20
C ASP A 192 -7.08 -3.97 8.18
N THR A 193 -6.82 -5.28 8.14
CA THR A 193 -7.46 -6.21 7.19
C THR A 193 -8.88 -6.63 7.61
N HIS A 194 -9.41 -6.09 8.71
CA HIS A 194 -10.73 -6.38 9.24
C HIS A 194 -11.52 -5.09 9.54
N LEU A 195 -11.18 -4.01 8.84
CA LEU A 195 -11.83 -2.72 8.97
C LEU A 195 -12.16 -2.18 7.58
N GLY A 196 -13.44 -1.93 7.29
CA GLY A 196 -13.83 -1.33 6.00
C GLY A 196 -15.23 -0.74 6.00
N GLY A 197 -15.73 -0.43 4.79
CA GLY A 197 -17.06 0.07 4.51
C GLY A 197 -18.20 -0.71 5.17
N GLU A 198 -18.11 -2.05 5.19
CA GLU A 198 -19.13 -2.93 5.75
C GLU A 198 -19.31 -2.74 7.26
N ASP A 199 -18.27 -2.28 7.98
CA ASP A 199 -18.38 -1.98 9.41
C ASP A 199 -19.28 -0.77 9.68
N PHE A 200 -19.41 0.15 8.72
CA PHE A 200 -20.32 1.29 8.83
C PHE A 200 -21.79 0.89 8.68
N ASP A 201 -22.06 -0.13 7.87
CA ASP A 201 -23.41 -0.67 7.65
C ASP A 201 -23.84 -1.60 8.79
N ASN A 202 -22.93 -2.47 9.24
CA ASN A 202 -23.23 -3.52 10.21
C ASN A 202 -23.24 -3.07 11.67
N ARG A 203 -22.78 -1.84 11.97
CA ARG A 203 -22.80 -1.26 13.32
C ARG A 203 -23.52 0.09 13.34
N PRO A 204 -24.86 0.11 13.36
CA PRO A 204 -25.65 1.33 13.49
C PRO A 204 -25.47 1.92 14.90
N GLY A 205 -24.40 2.68 15.11
CA GLY A 205 -24.10 3.31 16.40
C GLY A 205 -22.63 3.30 16.75
N GLY A 206 -21.82 4.04 16.00
CA GLY A 206 -20.52 4.59 16.42
C GLY A 206 -19.50 3.62 17.02
N SER A 207 -18.49 3.23 16.25
CA SER A 207 -17.15 2.98 16.84
C SER A 207 -16.01 2.99 15.83
N LEU A 208 -16.22 3.31 14.55
CA LEU A 208 -15.08 3.56 13.66
C LEU A 208 -14.39 4.89 14.00
N CYS A 209 -15.13 5.89 14.51
CA CYS A 209 -14.54 7.13 15.04
C CYS A 209 -13.59 6.90 16.23
N GLU A 210 -13.72 5.78 16.94
CA GLU A 210 -12.89 5.40 18.09
C GLU A 210 -11.83 4.33 17.72
N ARG A 211 -12.03 3.63 16.59
CA ARG A 211 -11.19 2.52 16.13
C ARG A 211 -10.34 2.83 14.90
N VAL A 212 -10.35 4.05 14.35
CA VAL A 212 -9.17 4.51 13.61
C VAL A 212 -8.10 4.68 14.69
N PRO A 213 -7.24 3.69 14.93
CA PRO A 213 -6.41 3.66 16.11
C PRO A 213 -5.48 4.86 16.06
N GLU A 214 -5.22 5.48 17.22
CA GLU A 214 -4.00 6.28 17.41
C GLU A 214 -2.73 5.48 17.02
N GLU A 215 -2.84 4.16 16.90
CA GLU A 215 -1.80 3.22 16.47
C GLU A 215 -1.57 3.15 14.94
N ILE A 216 -2.43 3.75 14.09
CA ILE A 216 -2.23 3.80 12.62
C ILE A 216 -1.51 5.08 12.16
N TRP A 217 -1.26 6.05 13.05
CA TRP A 217 -0.73 7.37 12.68
C TRP A 217 0.65 7.70 13.27
#